data_AF-D5E212-F1
#
_entry.id   AF-D5E212-F1
#
_cell.length_a   1.000
_cell.length_b   1.000
_cell.length_c   1.000
_cell.angle_alpha   90.00
_cell.angle_beta   90.00
_cell.angle_gamma   90.00
#
_symmetry.space_group_name_H-M   'P 1'
#
loop_
_entity.id
_entity.type
_entity.pdbx_description
1 polymer ?
#
loop_
_entity_poly.entity_id
_entity_poly.type
_entity_poly.pdbx_seq_one_letter_code
_entity_poly.pdbx_strand_id
1 'polypeptide(L)'
;MRFEGEGDQWKALYLLNKGENTENGQGSIIYKGKDKEKLGKVSYVVEGEISKLSGTDDETGGKINLNGGCSGCATQSSSAPFHVTIKWNGKEDKFDLKAK
;
A
#
# COMPACT_ATOMS: atom_id res chain seq x y z
N MET A 1 -5.34 12.41 -5.50
CA MET A 1 -5.00 11.48 -6.59
C MET A 1 -5.26 10.06 -6.16
N ARG A 2 -5.56 9.17 -7.10
CA ARG A 2 -5.95 7.79 -6.83
C ARG A 2 -5.01 6.84 -7.56
N PHE A 3 -4.41 5.92 -6.81
CA PHE A 3 -3.56 4.86 -7.33
C PHE A 3 -4.18 3.51 -6.98
N GLU A 4 -4.19 2.62 -7.96
CA GLU A 4 -4.75 1.28 -7.82
C GLU A 4 -3.89 0.24 -8.51
N GLY A 5 -3.89 -0.95 -7.95
CA GLY A 5 -3.23 -2.10 -8.52
C GLY A 5 -3.61 -3.37 -7.78
N GLU A 6 -3.30 -4.49 -8.41
CA GLU A 6 -3.50 -5.79 -7.84
C GLU A 6 -2.43 -6.78 -8.30
N GLY A 7 -2.08 -7.68 -7.39
CA GLY A 7 -1.29 -8.86 -7.66
C GLY A 7 -2.17 -10.10 -7.66
N ASP A 8 -1.57 -11.25 -7.42
CA ASP A 8 -2.27 -12.55 -7.50
C ASP A 8 -3.27 -12.75 -6.35
N GLN A 9 -2.90 -12.32 -5.14
CA GLN A 9 -3.66 -12.58 -3.92
C GLN A 9 -4.09 -11.31 -3.20
N TRP A 10 -3.55 -10.16 -3.59
CA TRP A 10 -3.83 -8.89 -2.96
C TRP A 10 -4.20 -7.82 -3.98
N LYS A 11 -4.99 -6.85 -3.53
CA LYS A 11 -5.24 -5.59 -4.25
C LYS A 11 -5.06 -4.43 -3.31
N ALA A 12 -4.69 -3.27 -3.84
CA ALA A 12 -4.56 -2.07 -3.03
C ALA A 12 -5.09 -0.82 -3.73
N LEU A 13 -5.55 0.10 -2.89
CA LEU A 13 -5.98 1.45 -3.25
C LEU A 13 -5.19 2.41 -2.37
N TYR A 14 -4.59 3.43 -2.99
CA TYR A 14 -3.89 4.49 -2.29
C TYR A 14 -4.32 5.86 -2.82
N LEU A 15 -4.78 6.71 -1.90
CA LEU A 15 -5.25 8.06 -2.16
C LEU A 15 -4.22 9.05 -1.64
N LEU A 16 -3.64 9.81 -2.55
CA LEU A 16 -2.61 10.79 -2.23
C LEU A 16 -3.15 12.20 -2.38
N ASN A 17 -3.17 12.95 -1.28
CA ASN A 17 -3.52 14.36 -1.22
C ASN A 17 -2.24 15.17 -1.03
N LYS A 18 -1.94 16.06 -1.99
CA LYS A 18 -0.74 16.90 -1.98
C LYS A 18 -1.13 18.35 -1.71
N GLY A 19 -0.40 18.99 -0.80
CA GLY A 19 -0.28 20.44 -0.71
C GLY A 19 1.09 20.90 -1.22
N GLU A 20 1.39 22.18 -1.05
CA GLU A 20 2.66 22.79 -1.51
C GLU A 20 3.89 22.10 -0.91
N ASN A 21 3.83 21.76 0.39
CA ASN A 21 4.89 21.07 1.13
C ASN A 21 4.34 19.94 2.01
N THR A 22 3.18 19.40 1.66
CA THR A 22 2.53 18.35 2.44
C THR A 22 2.07 17.22 1.54
N GLU A 23 2.19 15.99 2.04
CA GLU A 23 1.68 14.82 1.36
C GLU A 23 0.98 13.92 2.38
N ASN A 24 -0.32 13.68 2.16
CA ASN A 24 -1.15 12.83 2.99
C ASN A 24 -1.68 11.68 2.14
N GLY A 25 -1.22 10.48 2.46
CA GLY A 25 -1.61 9.24 1.82
C GLY A 25 -2.51 8.40 2.71
N GLN A 26 -3.65 7.99 2.19
CA GLN A 26 -4.58 7.10 2.88
C GLN A 26 -5.05 6.00 1.94
N GLY A 27 -5.32 4.80 2.44
CA GLY A 27 -5.68 3.71 1.55
C GLY A 27 -5.95 2.40 2.25
N SER A 28 -5.98 1.34 1.46
CA SER A 28 -6.13 -0.01 1.99
C SER A 28 -5.51 -1.07 1.08
N ILE A 29 -4.99 -2.12 1.69
CA ILE A 29 -4.58 -3.37 1.05
C ILE A 29 -5.59 -4.43 1.46
N ILE A 30 -6.11 -5.19 0.49
CA ILE A 30 -7.20 -6.16 0.68
C ILE A 30 -6.79 -7.51 0.10
N TYR A 31 -6.90 -8.56 0.92
CA TYR A 31 -6.70 -9.94 0.48
C TYR A 31 -7.87 -10.42 -0.37
N LYS A 32 -7.54 -11.00 -1.53
CA LYS A 32 -8.47 -11.58 -2.51
C LYS A 32 -8.63 -13.10 -2.34
N GLY A 33 -7.73 -13.76 -1.61
CA GLY A 33 -7.79 -15.20 -1.37
C GLY A 33 -8.93 -15.60 -0.42
N LYS A 34 -9.28 -16.90 -0.42
CA LYS A 34 -10.41 -17.44 0.34
C LYS A 34 -10.11 -17.66 1.83
N ASP A 35 -8.86 -18.00 2.17
CA ASP A 35 -8.44 -18.37 3.52
C ASP A 35 -7.91 -17.19 4.36
N LYS A 36 -8.75 -16.18 4.62
CA LYS A 36 -8.36 -14.99 5.41
C LYS A 36 -7.91 -15.33 6.84
N GLU A 37 -8.60 -16.29 7.47
CA GLU A 37 -8.30 -16.82 8.81
C GLU A 37 -6.88 -17.39 8.92
N LYS A 38 -6.30 -17.82 7.79
CA LYS A 38 -4.99 -18.47 7.74
C LYS A 38 -3.88 -17.50 7.33
N LEU A 39 -4.14 -16.20 7.16
CA LEU A 39 -3.14 -15.24 6.69
C LEU A 39 -1.94 -15.11 7.64
N GLY A 40 -2.16 -15.32 8.94
CA GLY A 40 -1.13 -15.10 9.96
C GLY A 40 -0.62 -13.66 9.94
N LYS A 41 0.63 -13.48 10.34
CA LYS A 41 1.32 -12.19 10.27
C LYS A 41 1.60 -11.78 8.83
N VAL A 42 1.06 -10.64 8.42
CA VAL A 42 1.27 -10.03 7.11
C VAL A 42 2.21 -8.84 7.29
N SER A 43 3.24 -8.74 6.45
CA SER A 43 4.07 -7.55 6.34
C SER A 43 3.87 -6.92 4.96
N TYR A 44 3.88 -5.60 4.91
CA TYR A 44 3.70 -4.87 3.67
C TYR A 44 4.69 -3.71 3.56
N VAL A 45 5.03 -3.39 2.31
CA VAL A 45 5.79 -2.20 1.91
C VAL A 45 5.08 -1.62 0.69
N VAL A 46 4.84 -0.31 0.73
CA VAL A 46 4.38 0.52 -0.38
C VAL A 46 5.46 1.58 -0.60
N GLU A 47 6.18 1.48 -1.70
CA GLU A 47 7.35 2.31 -2.01
C GLU A 47 7.09 3.13 -3.27
N GLY A 48 7.20 4.44 -3.15
CA GLY A 48 7.24 5.37 -4.28
C GLY A 48 8.66 5.83 -4.57
N GLU A 49 8.81 6.76 -5.52
CA GLU A 49 10.14 7.30 -5.89
C GLU A 49 10.87 7.96 -4.72
N ILE A 50 10.13 8.58 -3.79
CA ILE A 50 10.68 9.37 -2.68
C ILE A 50 10.05 9.03 -1.32
N SER A 51 9.07 8.13 -1.30
CA SER A 51 8.28 7.81 -0.12
C SER A 51 8.28 6.30 0.12
N LYS A 52 8.20 5.90 1.38
CA LYS A 52 8.09 4.50 1.77
C LYS A 52 7.17 4.38 2.96
N LEU A 53 6.12 3.59 2.81
CA LEU A 53 5.20 3.22 3.88
C LEU A 53 5.32 1.70 4.10
N SER A 54 5.57 1.29 5.33
CA SER A 54 5.66 -0.14 5.67
C SER A 54 5.05 -0.42 7.02
N GLY A 55 4.56 -1.64 7.20
CA GLY A 55 4.05 -2.09 8.48
C GLY A 55 3.82 -3.58 8.51
N THR A 56 3.34 -4.04 9.66
CA THR A 56 2.84 -5.40 9.84
C THR A 56 1.40 -5.35 10.31
N ASP A 57 0.63 -6.33 9.89
CA ASP A 57 -0.71 -6.58 10.36
C ASP A 57 -0.83 -8.03 10.82
N ASP A 58 -1.30 -8.19 12.05
CA ASP A 58 -1.43 -9.48 12.71
C ASP A 58 -2.92 -9.82 12.96
N GLU A 59 -3.86 -8.89 12.67
CA GLU A 59 -5.25 -8.95 13.19
C GLU A 59 -6.36 -8.57 12.18
N THR A 60 -6.08 -7.99 11.00
CA THR A 60 -7.16 -7.35 10.20
C THR A 60 -8.03 -8.28 9.34
N GLY A 61 -7.87 -9.60 9.42
CA GLY A 61 -8.66 -10.53 8.59
C GLY A 61 -8.48 -10.28 7.08
N GLY A 62 -7.31 -9.78 6.67
CA GLY A 62 -6.98 -9.49 5.27
C GLY A 62 -7.40 -8.11 4.78
N LYS A 63 -7.54 -7.10 5.67
CA LYS A 63 -7.71 -5.69 5.27
C LYS A 63 -6.80 -4.76 6.07
N ILE A 64 -5.70 -4.36 5.47
CA ILE A 64 -4.74 -3.44 6.08
C ILE A 64 -5.11 -2.01 5.69
N ASN A 65 -5.29 -1.11 6.66
CA ASN A 65 -5.47 0.32 6.38
C ASN A 65 -4.10 0.99 6.24
N LEU A 66 -3.93 1.77 5.18
CA LEU A 66 -2.72 2.55 4.93
C LEU A 66 -2.96 3.97 5.41
N ASN A 67 -2.07 4.47 6.25
CA ASN A 67 -2.03 5.88 6.63
C ASN A 67 -0.56 6.31 6.62
N GLY A 68 -0.24 7.26 5.76
CA GLY A 68 1.07 7.89 5.66
C GLY A 68 0.88 9.39 5.53
N GLY A 69 1.72 10.17 6.20
CA GLY A 69 1.63 11.62 6.15
C GLY A 69 3.00 12.22 6.36
N CYS A 70 3.27 13.28 5.64
CA CYS A 70 4.52 14.00 5.77
C CYS A 70 4.29 15.50 5.53
N SER A 71 4.93 16.32 6.37
CA SER A 71 4.89 17.78 6.34
C SER A 71 6.31 18.31 6.19
N GLY A 72 6.55 19.23 5.27
CA GLY A 72 7.87 19.78 4.95
C GLY A 72 8.74 18.86 4.07
N CYS A 73 8.14 17.94 3.32
CA CYS A 73 8.88 17.02 2.44
C CYS A 73 8.57 17.24 0.97
N ALA A 74 9.48 16.74 0.13
CA ALA A 74 9.24 16.60 -1.29
C ALA A 74 7.97 15.76 -1.52
N THR A 75 7.19 16.15 -2.51
CA THR A 75 5.97 15.44 -2.91
C THR A 75 6.28 14.48 -4.05
N GLN A 76 5.63 13.32 -4.06
CA GLN A 76 5.87 12.29 -5.05
C GLN A 76 5.46 12.79 -6.44
N SER A 77 5.90 12.16 -7.54
CA SER A 77 5.30 12.41 -8.84
C SER A 77 3.83 11.97 -8.86
N SER A 78 3.02 12.60 -9.71
CA SER A 78 1.61 12.22 -9.92
C SER A 78 1.44 11.08 -10.93
N SER A 79 2.48 10.80 -11.73
CA SER A 79 2.47 9.78 -12.78
C SER A 79 3.30 8.53 -12.43
N ALA A 80 4.22 8.64 -11.46
CA ALA A 80 5.05 7.51 -11.05
C ALA A 80 4.22 6.49 -10.25
N PRO A 81 4.40 5.19 -10.49
CA PRO A 81 3.71 4.15 -9.73
C PRO A 81 4.23 4.06 -8.30
N PHE A 82 3.45 3.38 -7.45
CA PHE A 82 3.93 2.84 -6.19
C PHE A 82 4.15 1.34 -6.32
N HIS A 83 5.27 0.84 -5.82
CA HIS A 83 5.58 -0.58 -5.79
C HIS A 83 5.13 -1.18 -4.46
N VAL A 84 4.24 -2.17 -4.53
CA VAL A 84 3.73 -2.88 -3.36
C VAL A 84 4.41 -4.23 -3.25
N THR A 85 4.91 -4.55 -2.06
CA THR A 85 5.35 -5.90 -1.68
C THR A 85 4.61 -6.32 -0.44
N ILE A 86 3.98 -7.50 -0.48
CA ILE A 86 3.28 -8.09 0.66
C ILE A 86 3.85 -9.48 0.91
N LYS A 87 4.18 -9.78 2.17
CA LYS A 87 4.70 -11.09 2.59
C LYS A 87 3.88 -11.64 3.73
N TRP A 88 3.50 -12.91 3.65
CA TRP A 88 2.73 -13.61 4.67
C TRP A 88 2.99 -15.12 4.56
N ASN A 89 3.15 -15.83 5.68
CA ASN A 89 3.36 -17.29 5.70
C ASN A 89 4.35 -17.84 4.66
N GLY A 90 5.49 -17.16 4.46
CA GLY A 90 6.49 -17.55 3.46
C GLY A 90 6.11 -17.30 2.00
N LYS A 91 4.94 -16.73 1.73
CA LYS A 91 4.48 -16.25 0.42
C LYS A 91 4.81 -14.77 0.23
N GLU A 92 4.88 -14.36 -1.03
CA GLU A 92 5.13 -12.99 -1.45
C GLU A 92 4.19 -12.64 -2.61
N ASP A 93 3.68 -11.41 -2.63
CA ASP A 93 2.93 -10.83 -3.75
C ASP A 93 3.48 -9.43 -4.03
N LYS A 94 3.69 -9.12 -5.32
CA LYS A 94 4.33 -7.89 -5.79
C LYS A 94 3.57 -7.32 -6.97
N PHE A 95 3.22 -6.05 -6.89
CA PHE A 95 2.47 -5.36 -7.95
C PHE A 95 2.61 -3.85 -7.84
N ASP A 96 2.28 -3.16 -8.93
CA ASP A 96 2.34 -1.70 -9.02
C ASP A 96 0.96 -1.07 -8.84
N LEU A 97 0.88 0.02 -8.09
CA LEU A 97 -0.26 0.93 -8.08
C LEU A 97 -0.01 2.02 -9.10
N LYS A 98 -0.90 2.12 -10.09
CA LYS A 98 -0.83 3.12 -11.15
C LYS A 98 -1.93 4.16 -10.95
N ALA A 99 -1.65 5.40 -11.35
CA ALA A 99 -2.62 6.47 -11.30
C ALA A 99 -3.86 6.11 -12.13
N LYS A 100 -5.05 6.48 -11.63
CA LYS A 100 -6.35 6.35 -12.28
C LYS A 100 -6.97 7.72 -12.54
#